data_AF-A0A7W8P6S3-F1
#
_entry.id   AF-A0A7W8P6S3-F1
#
_cell.length_a   1.000
_cell.length_b   1.000
_cell.length_c   1.000
_cell.angle_alpha   90.00
_cell.angle_beta   90.00
_cell.angle_gamma   90.00
#
_symmetry.space_group_name_H-M   'P 1'
#
loop_
_entity.id
_entity.type
_entity.pdbx_description
1 polymer ?
#
loop_
_entity_poly.entity_id
_entity_poly.type
_entity_poly.pdbx_seq_one_letter_code
_entity_poly.pdbx_strand_id
1 'polypeptide(L)'
;MLLTRLLNACHHFPGFVYEGARLCEATQSIEIDVRPRKGSKPICSCCNQPARGYDSLTQRRFEFIPVWGFAVFLLYTMRRVDCRACGVKVEALPWANGKHTLTRAYMIFLGAMGA
;
A
#
# COMPACT_ATOMS: atom_id res chain seq x y z
N MET A 1 -9.68 5.26 15.21
CA MET A 1 -9.34 6.43 14.37
C MET A 1 -10.38 6.59 13.26
N LEU A 2 -10.82 7.82 12.94
CA LEU A 2 -11.88 8.07 11.93
C LEU A 2 -11.36 7.96 10.50
N LEU A 3 -10.16 8.46 10.21
CA LEU A 3 -9.60 8.46 8.86
C LEU A 3 -9.41 7.04 8.31
N THR A 4 -8.91 6.11 9.12
CA THR A 4 -8.77 4.70 8.71
C THR A 4 -10.13 4.03 8.43
N ARG A 5 -11.22 4.47 9.08
CA ARG A 5 -12.59 4.01 8.77
C ARG A 5 -13.09 4.57 7.44
N LEU A 6 -12.86 5.86 7.17
CA LEU A 6 -13.20 6.46 5.88
C LEU A 6 -12.46 5.78 4.74
N LEU A 7 -11.14 5.56 4.89
CA LEU A 7 -10.37 4.81 3.90
C LEU A 7 -10.86 3.38 3.69
N ASN A 8 -11.28 2.69 4.75
CA ASN A 8 -11.91 1.38 4.57
C ASN A 8 -13.25 1.46 3.82
N ALA A 9 -14.00 2.56 3.93
CA ALA A 9 -15.26 2.72 3.24
C ALA A 9 -15.08 3.01 1.74
N CYS A 10 -14.09 3.82 1.34
CA CYS A 10 -13.88 4.20 -0.07
C CYS A 10 -12.75 3.44 -0.77
N HIS A 11 -11.75 2.93 -0.04
CA HIS A 11 -10.55 2.27 -0.56
C HIS A 11 -10.16 1.05 0.30
N HIS A 12 -11.06 0.08 0.41
CA HIS A 12 -10.77 -1.18 1.11
C HIS A 12 -9.73 -2.03 0.34
N PHE A 13 -8.67 -2.46 1.04
CA PHE A 13 -7.67 -3.39 0.50
C PHE A 13 -7.79 -4.78 1.16
N PRO A 14 -8.37 -5.77 0.46
CA PRO A 14 -8.50 -7.12 1.00
C PRO A 14 -7.16 -7.71 1.45
N GLY A 15 -7.11 -8.26 2.67
CA GLY A 15 -5.90 -8.86 3.22
C GLY A 15 -4.95 -7.87 3.90
N PHE A 16 -5.28 -6.58 3.93
CA PHE A 16 -4.53 -5.51 4.59
C PHE A 16 -5.39 -4.75 5.58
N VAL A 17 -4.74 -4.02 6.49
CA VAL A 17 -5.38 -3.22 7.54
C VAL A 17 -4.70 -1.85 7.59
N TYR A 18 -5.50 -0.79 7.55
CA TYR A 18 -5.06 0.55 7.96
C TYR A 18 -4.97 0.59 9.49
N GLU A 19 -3.76 0.53 10.02
CA GLU A 19 -3.48 0.38 11.45
C GLU A 19 -3.63 1.70 12.20
N GLY A 20 -3.09 2.78 11.62
CA GLY A 20 -3.10 4.10 12.24
C GLY A 20 -2.98 5.19 11.20
N ALA A 21 -3.32 6.41 11.60
CA ALA A 21 -3.07 7.61 10.83
C ALA A 21 -2.53 8.71 11.75
N ARG A 22 -1.54 9.46 11.28
CA ARG A 22 -0.93 10.57 12.01
C ARG A 22 -0.65 11.74 11.07
N LEU A 23 -0.70 12.95 11.61
CA LEU A 23 -0.20 14.14 10.94
C LEU A 23 1.30 14.24 11.20
N CYS A 24 2.10 14.34 10.14
CA CYS A 24 3.49 14.74 10.22
C CYS A 24 3.56 16.25 10.01
N GLU A 25 3.76 17.01 11.08
CA GLU A 25 3.77 18.47 11.03
C GLU A 25 4.95 19.01 10.21
N ALA A 26 6.12 18.38 10.34
CA ALA A 26 7.35 18.80 9.65
C ALA A 26 7.21 18.78 8.12
N THR A 27 6.43 17.86 7.57
CA THR A 27 6.22 17.70 6.12
C THR A 27 4.80 18.05 5.69
N GLN A 28 3.97 18.57 6.60
CA GLN A 28 2.53 18.82 6.38
C GLN A 28 1.84 17.68 5.61
N SER A 29 2.04 16.44 6.07
CA SER A 29 1.52 15.25 5.40
C SER A 29 0.80 14.33 6.35
N ILE A 30 -0.23 13.65 5.86
CA ILE A 30 -0.92 12.60 6.60
C ILE A 30 -0.27 11.25 6.27
N GLU A 31 0.22 10.57 7.30
CA GLU A 31 0.88 9.28 7.18
C GLU A 31 0.00 8.18 7.75
N ILE A 32 -0.19 7.11 6.98
CA ILE A 32 -1.14 6.05 7.27
C ILE A 32 -0.41 4.71 7.24
N ASP A 33 -0.28 4.09 8.41
CA ASP A 33 0.37 2.79 8.52
C ASP A 33 -0.54 1.70 7.97
N VAL A 34 0.00 0.92 7.05
CA VAL A 34 -0.65 -0.24 6.45
C VAL A 34 0.13 -1.47 6.85
N ARG A 35 -0.58 -2.52 7.26
CA ARG A 35 0.03 -3.82 7.54
C ARG A 35 -0.80 -4.96 6.96
N PRO A 36 -0.21 -6.14 6.74
CA PRO A 36 -1.02 -7.31 6.40
C PRO A 36 -1.99 -7.66 7.54
N ARG A 37 -3.18 -8.12 7.17
CA ARG A 37 -4.12 -8.73 8.12
C ARG A 37 -3.52 -10.03 8.65
N LYS A 38 -3.70 -10.31 9.94
CA LYS A 38 -3.23 -11.58 10.53
C LYS A 38 -3.80 -12.76 9.75
N GLY A 39 -2.91 -13.67 9.33
CA GLY A 39 -3.26 -14.84 8.53
C GLY A 39 -3.39 -14.60 7.02
N SER A 40 -3.22 -13.37 6.51
CA SER A 40 -3.21 -13.14 5.06
C SER A 40 -1.96 -13.70 4.40
N LYS A 41 -2.14 -14.54 3.38
CA LYS A 41 -1.05 -15.08 2.57
C LYS A 41 -0.55 -14.02 1.59
N PRO A 42 0.77 -13.80 1.48
CA PRO A 42 1.29 -12.86 0.51
C PRO A 42 1.20 -13.42 -0.91
N ILE A 43 1.06 -12.53 -1.89
CA ILE A 43 0.92 -12.87 -3.31
C ILE A 43 2.21 -12.54 -4.06
N CYS A 44 2.69 -13.42 -4.93
CA CYS A 44 3.89 -13.15 -5.74
C CYS A 44 3.64 -12.03 -6.76
N SER A 45 4.47 -10.98 -6.77
CA SER A 45 4.40 -9.89 -7.76
C SER A 45 4.61 -10.31 -9.22
N CYS A 46 5.17 -11.50 -9.47
CA CYS A 46 5.46 -11.96 -10.82
C CYS A 46 4.31 -12.80 -11.41
N CYS A 47 3.88 -13.86 -10.72
CA CYS A 47 2.86 -14.79 -11.21
C CYS A 47 1.48 -14.61 -10.57
N ASN A 48 1.36 -13.67 -9.63
CA ASN A 48 0.13 -13.36 -8.89
C ASN A 48 -0.48 -14.55 -8.11
N GLN A 49 0.33 -15.57 -7.80
CA GLN A 49 -0.09 -16.72 -7.00
C GLN A 49 0.26 -16.54 -5.51
N PRO A 50 -0.54 -17.07 -4.57
CA PRO A 50 -0.19 -17.11 -3.16
C PRO A 50 1.12 -17.87 -2.92
N ALA A 51 1.96 -17.32 -2.05
CA ALA A 51 3.27 -17.87 -1.73
C ALA A 51 3.57 -17.80 -0.23
N ARG A 52 4.61 -18.48 0.22
CA ARG A 52 5.09 -18.39 1.61
C ARG A 52 5.78 -17.05 1.80
N GLY A 53 5.62 -16.45 2.99
CA GLY A 53 6.47 -15.33 3.38
C GLY A 53 7.92 -15.78 3.45
N TYR A 54 8.84 -14.92 3.00
CA TYR A 54 10.28 -15.13 3.08
C TYR A 54 10.88 -14.23 4.17
N ASP A 55 11.01 -12.93 3.88
CA ASP A 55 11.41 -11.89 4.83
C ASP A 55 10.69 -10.57 4.49
N SER A 56 11.11 -9.48 5.14
CA SER A 56 10.60 -8.14 4.90
C SER A 56 11.73 -7.20 4.50
N LEU A 57 11.45 -6.27 3.60
CA LEU A 57 12.35 -5.17 3.24
C LEU A 57 12.01 -3.93 4.07
N THR A 58 12.75 -2.85 3.81
CA THR A 58 12.48 -1.54 4.38
C THR A 58 11.08 -1.03 4.03
N GLN A 59 10.54 -0.24 4.94
CA GLN A 59 9.27 0.45 4.76
C GLN A 59 9.34 1.37 3.54
N ARG A 60 8.30 1.32 2.70
CA ARG A 60 8.10 2.21 1.57
C ARG A 60 6.94 3.17 1.84
N ARG A 61 7.05 4.35 1.24
CA ARG A 61 5.99 5.36 1.19
C ARG A 61 5.31 5.26 -0.18
N PHE A 62 3.98 5.16 -0.18
CA PHE A 62 3.17 5.23 -1.37
C PHE A 62 2.26 6.44 -1.31
N GLU A 63 2.37 7.32 -2.29
CA GLU A 63 1.58 8.54 -2.33
C GLU A 63 0.15 8.24 -2.78
N PHE A 64 -0.78 8.74 -1.99
CA PHE A 64 -2.20 8.58 -2.15
C PHE A 64 -2.85 9.91 -2.55
N ILE A 65 -4.13 9.86 -2.93
CA ILE A 65 -4.88 11.05 -3.32
C ILE A 65 -4.81 12.07 -2.16
N PRO A 66 -4.36 13.31 -2.42
CA PRO A 66 -4.24 14.34 -1.39
C PRO A 66 -5.62 14.71 -0.83
N VAL A 67 -5.65 15.09 0.44
CA VAL A 67 -6.90 15.44 1.16
C VAL A 67 -6.73 16.77 1.86
N TRP A 68 -7.65 17.71 1.61
CA TRP A 68 -7.69 19.04 2.24
C TRP A 68 -6.38 19.84 2.13
N GLY A 69 -5.63 19.64 1.04
CA GLY A 69 -4.33 20.28 0.83
C GLY A 69 -3.14 19.57 1.48
N PHE A 70 -3.35 18.47 2.21
CA PHE A 70 -2.28 17.63 2.76
C PHE A 70 -1.92 16.51 1.77
N ALA A 71 -0.62 16.30 1.56
CA ALA A 71 -0.14 15.07 0.93
C ALA A 71 -0.46 13.87 1.82
N VAL A 72 -0.87 12.76 1.23
CA VAL A 72 -1.25 11.54 1.96
C VAL A 72 -0.34 10.39 1.55
N PHE A 73 0.21 9.67 2.53
CA PHE A 73 1.09 8.53 2.28
C PHE A 73 0.59 7.26 2.97
N LEU A 74 0.49 6.18 2.20
CA LEU A 74 0.38 4.83 2.73
C LEU A 74 1.79 4.29 3.01
N LEU A 75 2.01 3.89 4.24
CA LEU A 75 3.28 3.41 4.74
C LEU A 75 3.23 1.90 4.90
N TYR A 76 4.09 1.18 4.19
CA TYR A 76 4.05 -0.28 4.19
C TYR A 76 5.44 -0.91 4.15
N THR A 77 5.68 -1.85 5.07
CA THR A 77 6.87 -2.70 5.10
C THR A 77 6.72 -3.83 4.09
N MET A 78 7.45 -3.73 2.98
CA MET A 78 7.33 -4.66 1.85
C MET A 78 7.69 -6.08 2.26
N ARG A 79 6.75 -7.03 2.12
CA ARG A 79 7.05 -8.46 2.26
C ARG A 79 7.72 -8.99 1.00
N ARG A 80 8.69 -9.89 1.16
CA ARG A 80 9.11 -10.81 0.10
C ARG A 80 8.46 -12.17 0.30
N VAL A 81 8.25 -12.86 -0.80
CA VAL A 81 7.69 -14.19 -0.87
C VAL A 81 8.69 -15.16 -1.45
N ASP A 82 8.64 -16.39 -0.98
CA ASP A 82 9.33 -17.52 -1.60
C ASP A 82 8.34 -18.25 -2.51
N CYS A 83 8.31 -17.83 -3.78
CA CYS A 83 7.40 -18.38 -4.78
C CYS A 83 8.03 -19.63 -5.42
N ARG A 84 7.29 -20.75 -5.43
CA ARG A 84 7.77 -22.01 -6.02
C ARG A 84 8.11 -21.91 -7.52
N ALA A 85 7.43 -21.04 -8.27
CA ALA A 85 7.62 -20.88 -9.71
C ALA A 85 8.60 -19.75 -10.07
N CYS A 86 8.67 -18.70 -9.25
CA CYS A 86 9.41 -17.46 -9.58
C CYS A 86 10.63 -17.21 -8.68
N GLY A 87 10.83 -18.01 -7.64
CA GLY A 87 11.83 -17.78 -6.58
C GLY A 87 11.44 -16.64 -5.63
N VAL A 88 12.44 -16.03 -5.01
CA VAL A 88 12.24 -14.92 -4.07
C VAL A 88 11.83 -13.65 -4.81
N LYS A 89 10.62 -13.15 -4.55
CA LYS A 89 10.05 -11.94 -5.16
C LYS A 89 9.40 -11.05 -4.12
N VAL A 90 9.19 -9.78 -4.42
CA VAL A 90 8.36 -8.92 -3.57
C VAL A 90 6.90 -9.33 -3.67
N GLU A 91 6.11 -9.04 -2.64
CA GLU A 91 4.67 -9.24 -2.68
C GLU A 91 3.99 -8.27 -3.67
N ALA A 92 2.96 -8.75 -4.36
CA ALA A 92 2.04 -7.94 -5.13
C ALA A 92 1.16 -7.10 -4.19
N LEU A 93 1.13 -5.79 -4.39
CA LEU A 93 0.28 -4.89 -3.60
C LEU A 93 -0.95 -4.46 -4.41
N PRO A 94 -2.16 -4.46 -3.82
CA PRO A 94 -3.36 -4.07 -4.54
C PRO A 94 -3.37 -2.57 -4.91
N TRP A 95 -2.62 -1.74 -4.17
CA TRP A 95 -2.55 -0.30 -4.42
C TRP A 95 -1.35 0.16 -5.24
N ALA A 96 -0.31 -0.66 -5.45
CA ALA A 96 0.92 -0.22 -6.11
C ALA A 96 1.25 -1.10 -7.32
N ASN A 97 1.92 -0.52 -8.32
CA ASN A 97 2.41 -1.24 -9.49
C ASN A 97 3.93 -1.10 -9.61
N GLY A 98 4.65 -2.22 -9.65
CA GLY A 98 6.10 -2.27 -9.83
C GLY A 98 6.87 -1.34 -8.88
N LYS A 99 7.68 -0.45 -9.47
CA LYS A 99 8.55 0.49 -8.73
C LYS A 99 7.91 1.85 -8.48
N HIS A 100 6.68 2.09 -8.96
CA HIS A 100 6.01 3.36 -8.75
C HIS A 100 5.80 3.64 -7.26
N THR A 101 5.94 4.91 -6.89
CA THR A 101 5.63 5.43 -5.56
C THR A 101 4.18 5.93 -5.48
N LEU A 102 3.56 6.25 -6.60
CA LEU A 102 2.13 6.59 -6.65
C LEU A 102 1.27 5.34 -6.50
N THR A 103 0.18 5.46 -5.75
CA THR A 103 -0.85 4.43 -5.75
C THR A 103 -1.62 4.40 -7.08
N ARG A 104 -2.17 3.24 -7.45
CA ARG A 104 -3.06 3.07 -8.61
C ARG A 104 -4.23 4.05 -8.58
N ALA A 105 -4.84 4.24 -7.42
CA ALA A 105 -5.91 5.22 -7.25
C ALA A 105 -5.44 6.64 -7.58
N TYR A 106 -4.26 7.02 -7.11
CA TYR A 106 -3.72 8.35 -7.39
C TYR A 106 -3.32 8.54 -8.86
N MET A 107 -2.72 7.53 -9.49
CA MET A 107 -2.44 7.56 -10.94
C MET A 107 -3.72 7.76 -11.77
N ILE A 108 -4.82 7.09 -11.41
CA ILE A 108 -6.12 7.28 -12.08
C ILE A 108 -6.66 8.69 -11.84
N PHE A 109 -6.61 9.17 -10.60
CA PHE A 109 -7.07 10.52 -10.23
C PHE A 109 -6.34 11.61 -11.04
N LEU A 110 -5.02 11.52 -11.18
CA LEU A 110 -4.23 12.43 -11.99
C LEU A 110 -4.59 12.36 -13.48
N GLY A 111 -4.81 11.16 -14.02
CA GLY A 111 -5.21 10.98 -15.41
C GLY A 111 -6.61 11.52 -15.71
N ALA A 112 -7.55 11.38 -14.78
CA ALA A 112 -8.92 11.87 -14.94
C ALA A 112 -9.04 13.41 -14.85
N MET A 113 -8.12 14.08 -14.15
CA MET A 113 -8.07 15.55 -14.08
C MET A 113 -7.27 16.19 -15.22
N GLY A 114 -6.56 15.39 -16.01
CA GLY A 114 -5.80 15.85 -17.18
C GLY A 114 -6.56 15.78 -18.50
N ALA A 115 -7.88 15.54 -18.48
CA ALA A 115 -8.75 15.42 -19.65
C ALA A 115 -9.79 16.53 -19.69
#